data_AF-A0A7X7UMR1-F1
#
_entry.id   AF-A0A7X7UMR1-F1
#
_cell.length_a   1.000
_cell.length_b   1.000
_cell.length_c   1.000
_cell.angle_alpha   90.00
_cell.angle_beta   90.00
_cell.angle_gamma   90.00
#
_symmetry.space_group_name_H-M   'P 1'
#
loop_
_entity.id
_entity.type
_entity.pdbx_description
1 polymer ?
#
loop_
_entity_poly.entity_id
_entity_poly.type
_entity_poly.pdbx_seq_one_letter_code
_entity_poly.pdbx_strand_id
1 'polypeptide(L)'
;VVDYQLNRVTNSQNQLVEVLGTFVLKASGASYKNGFGFQLNGIPSDKVIGVSGTNLGSTTYISLMSNGLEAAQSAANVIVFDNFTDIMQHPGIGTGINTDPTHPFVPYQTLNVTLTFMNDGTPAVGGPVLLNELPISSFNFYIIVNQDRGREVHLADYVPTNLANPAYFNSGQDDTQPGQGKYYKTSNNLPWAISLLEGFDYPIEKVGIDKAYLHFVEWASSNGELYPNWSENDEGYRDNTKIYYPPSAK
;
A
#
# COMPACT_ATOMS: atom_id res chain seq x y z
N VAL A 1 -5.42 2.90 -5.91
CA VAL A 1 -5.72 3.75 -4.74
C VAL A 1 -6.40 2.91 -3.69
N VAL A 2 -5.80 2.81 -2.51
CA VAL A 2 -6.33 2.05 -1.37
C VAL A 2 -6.35 3.00 -0.17
N ASP A 3 -7.54 3.25 0.39
CA ASP A 3 -7.63 3.88 1.71
C ASP A 3 -7.42 2.78 2.76
N TYR A 4 -6.82 3.11 3.89
CA TYR A 4 -6.59 2.13 4.95
C TYR A 4 -6.76 2.72 6.34
N GLN A 5 -7.15 1.86 7.29
CA GLN A 5 -7.18 2.15 8.72
C GLN A 5 -6.54 0.97 9.47
N LEU A 6 -5.67 1.27 10.42
CA LEU A 6 -5.01 0.28 11.27
C LEU A 6 -5.40 0.52 12.74
N ASN A 7 -6.01 -0.47 13.37
CA ASN A 7 -6.25 -0.48 14.81
C ASN A 7 -5.34 -1.52 15.47
N ARG A 8 -4.52 -1.09 16.44
CA ARG A 8 -3.59 -1.94 17.19
C ARG A 8 -4.17 -2.19 18.58
N VAL A 9 -4.65 -3.41 18.82
CA VAL A 9 -5.25 -3.82 20.09
C VAL A 9 -4.16 -4.37 21.00
N THR A 10 -4.15 -3.96 22.26
CA THR A 10 -3.13 -4.37 23.25
C THR A 10 -3.76 -4.90 24.54
N ASN A 11 -3.00 -5.71 25.27
CA ASN A 11 -3.32 -6.09 26.65
C ASN A 11 -2.81 -5.03 27.65
N SER A 12 -3.01 -5.27 28.95
CA SER A 12 -2.61 -4.33 30.01
C SER A 12 -1.08 -4.16 30.16
N GLN A 13 -0.29 -4.99 29.49
CA GLN A 13 1.18 -4.91 29.44
C GLN A 13 1.69 -4.24 28.16
N ASN A 14 0.81 -3.61 27.36
CA ASN A 14 1.12 -3.02 26.05
C ASN A 14 1.65 -4.04 25.02
N GLN A 15 1.37 -5.33 25.20
CA GLN A 15 1.66 -6.34 24.20
C GLN A 15 0.52 -6.38 23.20
N LEU A 16 0.86 -6.45 21.91
CA LEU A 16 -0.12 -6.58 20.84
C LEU A 16 -0.88 -7.88 20.98
N VAL A 17 -2.20 -7.76 20.91
CA VAL A 17 -3.13 -8.88 20.82
C VAL A 17 -3.48 -9.08 19.35
N GLU A 18 -3.92 -8.03 18.68
CA GLU A 18 -4.29 -8.03 17.28
C GLU A 18 -3.96 -6.71 16.58
N VAL A 19 -3.76 -6.78 15.27
CA VAL A 19 -3.87 -5.63 14.37
C VAL A 19 -5.07 -5.87 13.47
N LEU A 20 -6.03 -4.94 13.51
CA LEU A 20 -7.22 -4.93 12.67
C LEU A 20 -7.00 -3.89 11.56
N GLY A 21 -6.81 -4.38 10.34
CA GLY A 21 -6.65 -3.55 9.14
C GLY A 21 -7.93 -3.50 8.33
N THR A 22 -8.44 -2.31 8.03
CA THR A 22 -9.51 -2.09 7.07
C THR A 22 -8.90 -1.47 5.82
N PHE A 23 -9.07 -2.11 4.67
CA PHE A 23 -8.52 -1.68 3.37
C PHE A 23 -9.67 -1.46 2.39
N VAL A 24 -9.78 -0.26 1.85
CA VAL A 24 -10.83 0.12 0.88
C VAL A 24 -10.17 0.34 -0.47
N LEU A 25 -10.35 -0.60 -1.39
CA LEU A 25 -9.93 -0.43 -2.77
C LEU A 25 -10.91 0.51 -3.48
N LYS A 26 -10.40 1.67 -3.91
CA LYS A 26 -11.22 2.75 -4.50
C LYS A 26 -11.11 2.83 -6.01
N ALA A 27 -9.89 2.62 -6.52
CA ALA A 27 -9.60 2.77 -7.94
C ALA A 27 -8.34 1.99 -8.33
N SER A 28 -8.27 1.63 -9.61
CA SER A 28 -7.07 1.08 -10.26
C SER A 28 -6.94 1.68 -11.65
N GLY A 29 -5.89 2.47 -11.89
CA GLY A 29 -5.55 3.00 -13.22
C GLY A 29 -4.61 2.10 -14.02
N ALA A 30 -4.56 0.79 -13.70
CA ALA A 30 -3.59 -0.13 -14.26
C ALA A 30 -4.25 -1.18 -15.17
N SER A 31 -3.60 -1.48 -16.30
CA SER A 31 -3.94 -2.64 -17.14
C SER A 31 -3.36 -3.96 -16.63
N TYR A 32 -2.26 -3.88 -15.88
CA TYR A 32 -1.65 -5.04 -15.21
C TYR A 32 -2.48 -5.49 -14.02
N LYS A 33 -2.49 -6.80 -13.77
CA LYS A 33 -3.13 -7.40 -12.60
C LYS A 33 -2.21 -7.28 -11.39
N ASN A 34 -2.47 -6.29 -10.54
CA ASN A 34 -1.59 -5.97 -9.42
C ASN A 34 -2.14 -6.52 -8.09
N GLY A 35 -1.23 -7.02 -7.26
CA GLY A 35 -1.49 -7.34 -5.85
C GLY A 35 -1.17 -6.16 -4.93
N PHE A 36 -1.61 -6.25 -3.68
CA PHE A 36 -1.35 -5.28 -2.62
C PHE A 36 -1.05 -6.01 -1.31
N GLY A 37 -0.02 -5.55 -0.62
CA GLY A 37 0.43 -6.15 0.64
C GLY A 37 1.21 -5.16 1.50
N PHE A 38 1.63 -5.65 2.65
CA PHE A 38 2.53 -4.92 3.53
C PHE A 38 3.46 -5.84 4.31
N GLN A 39 4.67 -5.34 4.53
CA GLN A 39 5.64 -5.94 5.44
C GLN A 39 5.64 -5.17 6.76
N LEU A 40 5.70 -5.89 7.88
CA LEU A 40 5.92 -5.31 9.21
C LEU A 40 7.42 -5.23 9.48
N ASN A 41 8.03 -4.10 9.16
CA ASN A 41 9.46 -3.90 9.34
C ASN A 41 9.86 -4.12 10.81
N GLY A 42 10.84 -5.00 11.02
CA GLY A 42 11.36 -5.33 12.35
C GLY A 42 10.55 -6.37 13.13
N ILE A 43 9.44 -6.88 12.57
CA ILE A 43 8.64 -7.94 13.20
C ILE A 43 8.88 -9.26 12.46
N PRO A 44 9.55 -10.25 13.07
CA PRO A 44 9.72 -11.57 12.47
C PRO A 44 8.39 -12.33 12.32
N SER A 45 8.32 -13.22 11.32
CA SER A 45 7.11 -14.00 11.03
C SER A 45 6.66 -14.94 12.16
N ASP A 46 7.59 -15.41 13.00
CA ASP A 46 7.31 -16.29 14.14
C ASP A 46 6.70 -15.57 15.35
N LYS A 47 6.64 -14.22 15.31
CA LYS A 47 5.93 -13.38 16.28
C LYS A 47 4.43 -13.21 15.95
N VAL A 48 3.94 -13.77 14.85
CA VAL A 48 2.53 -13.69 14.43
C VAL A 48 1.89 -15.08 14.46
N ILE A 49 0.78 -15.22 15.18
CA ILE A 49 0.01 -16.46 15.30
C ILE A 49 -0.73 -16.78 14.00
N GLY A 50 -1.34 -15.77 13.39
CA GLY A 50 -2.21 -15.98 12.24
C GLY A 50 -2.61 -14.70 11.52
N VAL A 51 -2.98 -14.85 10.26
CA VAL A 51 -3.58 -13.80 9.43
C VAL A 51 -4.89 -14.33 8.85
N SER A 52 -5.93 -13.50 8.83
CA SER A 52 -7.22 -13.83 8.24
C SER A 52 -7.82 -12.62 7.52
N GLY A 53 -8.79 -12.87 6.64
CA GLY A 53 -9.52 -11.81 5.91
C GLY A 53 -8.82 -11.28 4.65
N THR A 54 -7.72 -11.90 4.24
CA THR A 54 -7.08 -11.67 2.94
C THR A 54 -7.89 -12.31 1.81
N ASN A 55 -7.74 -11.81 0.58
CA ASN A 55 -8.40 -12.37 -0.60
C ASN A 55 -7.36 -12.72 -1.67
N LEU A 56 -7.04 -14.00 -1.78
CA LEU A 56 -6.08 -14.52 -2.75
C LEU A 56 -6.81 -15.46 -3.71
N GLY A 57 -6.51 -15.34 -5.00
CA GLY A 57 -7.10 -16.19 -6.04
C GLY A 57 -6.82 -17.68 -5.82
N SER A 58 -7.70 -18.53 -6.33
CA SER A 58 -7.54 -20.00 -6.25
C SER A 58 -6.27 -20.52 -6.97
N THR A 59 -5.75 -19.75 -7.91
CA THR A 59 -4.48 -19.98 -8.61
C THR A 59 -3.48 -18.86 -8.30
N THR A 60 -3.32 -18.53 -7.02
CA THR A 60 -2.40 -17.48 -6.58
C THR A 60 -0.94 -17.81 -6.88
N TYR A 61 -0.15 -16.78 -7.18
CA TYR A 61 1.31 -16.84 -7.30
C TYR A 61 2.02 -16.63 -5.94
N ILE A 62 1.24 -16.41 -4.88
CA ILE A 62 1.72 -16.18 -3.52
C ILE A 62 1.87 -17.52 -2.80
N SER A 63 3.04 -17.76 -2.22
CA SER A 63 3.25 -18.92 -1.34
C SER A 63 3.06 -18.50 0.11
N LEU A 64 2.14 -19.17 0.83
CA LEU A 64 1.85 -18.88 2.24
C LEU A 64 2.45 -19.91 3.18
N MET A 65 2.79 -19.44 4.38
CA MET A 65 3.01 -20.29 5.55
C MET A 65 1.67 -20.71 6.18
N SER A 66 1.70 -21.64 7.13
CA SER A 66 0.49 -22.14 7.81
C SER A 66 -0.25 -21.07 8.63
N ASN A 67 0.43 -20.00 9.03
CA ASN A 67 -0.17 -18.86 9.71
C ASN A 67 -0.72 -17.78 8.75
N GLY A 68 -0.72 -18.02 7.43
CA GLY A 68 -1.27 -17.09 6.44
C GLY A 68 -0.36 -15.92 6.08
N LEU A 69 0.83 -15.81 6.66
CA LEU A 69 1.87 -14.90 6.19
C LEU A 69 2.52 -15.45 4.92
N GLU A 70 3.08 -14.57 4.10
CA GLU A 70 3.86 -14.99 2.95
C GLU A 70 5.16 -15.70 3.37
N ALA A 71 5.44 -16.82 2.72
CA ALA A 71 6.64 -17.62 2.95
C ALA A 71 7.91 -16.95 2.38
N ALA A 72 9.08 -17.43 2.82
CA ALA A 72 10.39 -16.95 2.39
C ALA A 72 10.66 -15.45 2.70
N GLN A 73 10.01 -14.94 3.74
CA GLN A 73 10.20 -13.59 4.27
C GLN A 73 10.81 -13.65 5.67
N SER A 74 11.77 -12.76 5.93
CA SER A 74 12.41 -12.61 7.25
C SER A 74 11.51 -11.82 8.23
N ALA A 75 10.72 -10.89 7.70
CA ALA A 75 9.71 -10.15 8.43
C ALA A 75 8.30 -10.70 8.11
N ALA A 76 7.37 -10.47 9.03
CA ALA A 76 5.97 -10.77 8.83
C ALA A 76 5.44 -9.96 7.63
N ASN A 77 5.06 -10.66 6.57
CA ASN A 77 4.59 -10.08 5.34
C ASN A 77 3.18 -10.60 5.00
N VAL A 78 2.26 -9.68 4.78
CA VAL A 78 0.84 -9.96 4.52
C VAL A 78 0.50 -9.53 3.10
N ILE A 79 -0.10 -10.42 2.33
CA ILE A 79 -0.72 -10.06 1.06
C ILE A 79 -2.22 -9.88 1.30
N VAL A 80 -2.70 -8.64 1.20
CA VAL A 80 -4.12 -8.30 1.41
C VAL A 80 -4.95 -8.87 0.26
N PHE A 81 -4.49 -8.66 -0.97
CA PHE A 81 -4.98 -9.35 -2.15
C PHE A 81 -3.87 -9.51 -3.19
N ASP A 82 -3.90 -10.58 -3.98
CA ASP A 82 -2.88 -10.87 -5.00
C ASP A 82 -3.23 -10.28 -6.37
N ASN A 83 -4.50 -9.97 -6.59
CA ASN A 83 -5.00 -9.41 -7.84
C ASN A 83 -6.24 -8.53 -7.60
N PHE A 84 -6.12 -7.23 -7.86
CA PHE A 84 -7.24 -6.31 -7.65
C PHE A 84 -8.48 -6.63 -8.50
N THR A 85 -8.34 -7.34 -9.64
CA THR A 85 -9.50 -7.66 -10.50
C THR A 85 -10.45 -8.67 -9.86
N ASP A 86 -9.95 -9.43 -8.88
CA ASP A 86 -10.76 -10.39 -8.12
C ASP A 86 -11.49 -9.70 -6.95
N ILE A 87 -11.13 -8.43 -6.68
CA ILE A 87 -11.76 -7.57 -5.68
C ILE A 87 -12.77 -6.63 -6.34
N MET A 88 -12.33 -5.87 -7.35
CA MET A 88 -13.15 -4.91 -8.09
C MET A 88 -13.26 -5.32 -9.55
N GLN A 89 -14.49 -5.56 -10.00
CA GLN A 89 -14.76 -5.89 -11.39
C GLN A 89 -14.60 -4.67 -12.30
N HIS A 90 -13.89 -4.85 -13.41
CA HIS A 90 -13.70 -3.80 -14.40
C HIS A 90 -15.04 -3.44 -15.09
N PRO A 91 -15.35 -2.15 -15.33
CA PRO A 91 -16.65 -1.73 -15.89
C PRO A 91 -16.83 -2.05 -17.39
N GLY A 92 -15.95 -2.84 -17.99
CA GLY A 92 -15.98 -3.21 -19.41
C GLY A 92 -15.56 -2.12 -20.41
N ILE A 93 -15.22 -0.91 -19.95
CA ILE A 93 -14.80 0.23 -20.76
C ILE A 93 -13.59 0.93 -20.14
N GLY A 94 -12.68 1.44 -20.97
CA GLY A 94 -11.46 2.09 -20.51
C GLY A 94 -10.35 1.13 -20.10
N THR A 95 -9.30 1.70 -19.50
CA THR A 95 -8.14 0.95 -18.98
C THR A 95 -8.26 0.67 -17.48
N GLY A 96 -8.87 1.60 -16.74
CA GLY A 96 -8.92 1.58 -15.28
C GLY A 96 -10.33 1.48 -14.72
N ILE A 97 -10.38 1.33 -13.40
CA ILE A 97 -11.59 1.30 -12.57
C ILE A 97 -11.61 2.58 -11.75
N ASN A 98 -12.71 3.33 -11.84
CA ASN A 98 -12.92 4.60 -11.13
C ASN A 98 -11.81 5.64 -11.34
N THR A 99 -11.24 5.75 -12.54
CA THR A 99 -10.24 6.79 -12.86
C THR A 99 -10.68 7.73 -13.96
N ASP A 100 -11.71 7.37 -14.72
CA ASP A 100 -12.30 8.20 -15.78
C ASP A 100 -13.76 8.53 -15.39
N PRO A 101 -14.12 9.82 -15.20
CA PRO A 101 -15.46 10.22 -14.78
C PRO A 101 -16.53 9.98 -15.85
N THR A 102 -16.14 9.66 -17.09
CA THR A 102 -17.07 9.31 -18.18
C THR A 102 -17.46 7.84 -18.19
N HIS A 103 -16.81 7.00 -17.36
CA HIS A 103 -17.09 5.58 -17.25
C HIS A 103 -18.01 5.26 -16.06
N PRO A 104 -18.72 4.11 -16.09
CA PRO A 104 -19.52 3.66 -14.96
C PRO A 104 -18.69 3.56 -13.68
N PHE A 105 -19.22 4.11 -12.59
CA PHE A 105 -18.65 3.95 -11.26
C PHE A 105 -18.82 2.52 -10.76
N VAL A 106 -17.75 1.94 -10.24
CA VAL A 106 -17.74 0.65 -9.58
C VAL A 106 -17.71 0.88 -8.07
N PRO A 107 -18.66 0.34 -7.28
CA PRO A 107 -18.66 0.51 -5.84
C PRO A 107 -17.34 0.06 -5.21
N TYR A 108 -16.83 0.88 -4.28
CA TYR A 108 -15.62 0.57 -3.52
C TYR A 108 -15.78 -0.76 -2.78
N GLN A 109 -14.66 -1.44 -2.60
CA GLN A 109 -14.63 -2.76 -1.97
C GLN A 109 -13.75 -2.71 -0.73
N THR A 110 -14.26 -3.28 0.37
CA THR A 110 -13.59 -3.26 1.66
C THR A 110 -13.14 -4.66 2.03
N LEU A 111 -11.87 -4.80 2.38
CA LEU A 111 -11.30 -5.99 3.01
C LEU A 111 -10.95 -5.67 4.47
N ASN A 112 -11.32 -6.56 5.38
CA ASN A 112 -10.93 -6.48 6.78
C ASN A 112 -9.95 -7.61 7.07
N VAL A 113 -8.70 -7.27 7.34
CA VAL A 113 -7.61 -8.21 7.61
C VAL A 113 -7.26 -8.16 9.08
N THR A 114 -7.21 -9.30 9.74
CA THR A 114 -6.80 -9.43 11.14
C THR A 114 -5.47 -10.17 11.22
N LEU A 115 -4.50 -9.56 11.89
CA LEU A 115 -3.25 -10.20 12.30
C LEU A 115 -3.34 -10.48 13.79
N THR A 116 -3.19 -11.74 14.18
CA THR A 116 -3.23 -12.17 15.58
C THR A 116 -1.81 -12.38 16.09
N PHE A 117 -1.48 -11.72 17.20
CA PHE A 117 -0.18 -11.81 17.89
C PHE A 117 -0.28 -12.60 19.20
N MET A 118 -1.48 -12.66 19.78
CA MET A 118 -1.76 -13.35 21.04
C MET A 118 -3.12 -14.02 20.97
N ASN A 119 -3.21 -15.27 21.45
CA ASN A 119 -4.45 -16.02 21.57
C ASN A 119 -4.62 -16.46 23.02
N ASP A 120 -5.74 -16.11 23.65
CA ASP A 120 -6.04 -16.41 25.06
C ASP A 120 -4.88 -16.09 26.03
N GLY A 121 -4.24 -14.93 25.85
CA GLY A 121 -3.11 -14.49 26.68
C GLY A 121 -1.77 -15.16 26.35
N THR A 122 -1.72 -16.06 25.37
CA THR A 122 -0.51 -16.76 24.93
C THR A 122 0.03 -16.11 23.65
N PRO A 123 1.26 -15.56 23.65
CA PRO A 123 1.85 -14.98 22.43
C PRO A 123 2.28 -16.06 21.43
N ALA A 124 2.63 -15.64 20.22
CA ALA A 124 3.28 -16.51 19.24
C ALA A 124 4.60 -17.11 19.76
N VAL A 125 5.12 -18.12 19.06
CA VAL A 125 6.34 -18.85 19.45
C VAL A 125 7.59 -17.96 19.50
N GLY A 126 7.64 -16.92 18.67
CA GLY A 126 8.68 -15.88 18.67
C GLY A 126 8.56 -14.86 19.83
N GLY A 127 7.59 -15.05 20.72
CA GLY A 127 7.32 -14.17 21.87
C GLY A 127 6.40 -12.99 21.53
N PRO A 128 6.07 -12.17 22.54
CA PRO A 128 5.17 -11.04 22.37
C PRO A 128 5.83 -9.93 21.52
N VAL A 129 4.97 -9.10 20.92
CA VAL A 129 5.34 -7.81 20.31
C VAL A 129 4.76 -6.70 21.17
N LEU A 130 5.56 -5.74 21.57
CA LEU A 130 5.14 -4.54 22.28
C LEU A 130 4.64 -3.48 21.29
N LEU A 131 3.71 -2.63 21.73
CA LEU A 131 3.14 -1.58 20.90
C LEU A 131 4.19 -0.64 20.29
N ASN A 132 5.28 -0.36 21.02
CA ASN A 132 6.37 0.50 20.55
C ASN A 132 7.32 -0.18 19.57
N GLU A 133 7.29 -1.51 19.44
CA GLU A 133 8.02 -2.27 18.42
C GLU A 133 7.31 -2.21 17.05
N LEU A 134 6.03 -1.82 17.03
CA LEU A 134 5.23 -1.68 15.81
C LEU A 134 4.61 -0.28 15.68
N PRO A 135 5.43 0.78 15.53
CA PRO A 135 4.94 2.09 15.13
C PRO A 135 4.29 2.05 13.73
N ILE A 136 3.51 3.08 13.38
CA ILE A 136 2.84 3.14 12.06
C ILE A 136 3.86 3.11 10.92
N SER A 137 5.04 3.71 11.11
CA SER A 137 6.15 3.66 10.15
C SER A 137 6.76 2.27 9.93
N SER A 138 6.38 1.26 10.72
CA SER A 138 6.78 -0.12 10.45
C SER A 138 5.93 -0.79 9.37
N PHE A 139 4.78 -0.22 9.00
CA PHE A 139 3.91 -0.76 7.96
C PHE A 139 4.43 -0.31 6.58
N ASN A 140 5.22 -1.19 5.98
CA ASN A 140 5.76 -1.01 4.65
C ASN A 140 4.76 -1.51 3.60
N PHE A 141 3.88 -0.63 3.13
CA PHE A 141 2.91 -0.94 2.07
C PHE A 141 3.55 -0.98 0.69
N TYR A 142 3.09 -1.91 -0.15
CA TYR A 142 3.55 -2.06 -1.52
C TYR A 142 2.51 -2.72 -2.42
N ILE A 143 2.74 -2.60 -3.73
CA ILE A 143 2.04 -3.38 -4.74
C ILE A 143 2.97 -4.41 -5.37
N ILE A 144 2.39 -5.51 -5.83
CA ILE A 144 3.05 -6.49 -6.69
C ILE A 144 2.55 -6.28 -8.10
N VAL A 145 3.44 -6.02 -9.04
CA VAL A 145 3.08 -5.60 -10.38
C VAL A 145 2.88 -6.80 -11.29
N ASN A 146 1.71 -6.85 -11.93
CA ASN A 146 1.37 -7.83 -12.97
C ASN A 146 1.52 -9.31 -12.55
N GLN A 147 1.27 -9.62 -11.28
CA GLN A 147 1.44 -10.97 -10.70
C GLN A 147 2.87 -11.53 -10.83
N ASP A 148 3.85 -10.69 -11.16
CA ASP A 148 5.25 -11.05 -11.11
C ASP A 148 5.72 -10.84 -9.69
N ARG A 149 5.91 -11.94 -8.95
CA ARG A 149 6.23 -11.85 -7.52
C ARG A 149 7.46 -10.98 -7.27
N GLY A 150 8.48 -11.01 -8.12
CA GLY A 150 9.69 -10.21 -7.89
C GLY A 150 9.51 -8.72 -8.14
N ARG A 151 8.41 -8.29 -8.75
CA ARG A 151 8.22 -6.90 -9.20
C ARG A 151 7.38 -6.11 -8.20
N GLU A 152 8.06 -5.47 -7.25
CA GLU A 152 7.43 -4.69 -6.18
C GLU A 152 7.59 -3.18 -6.39
N VAL A 153 6.61 -2.39 -5.92
CA VAL A 153 6.73 -0.93 -5.78
C VAL A 153 6.26 -0.54 -4.39
N HIS A 154 7.15 0.06 -3.61
CA HIS A 154 6.90 0.49 -2.24
C HIS A 154 6.78 2.01 -2.13
N LEU A 155 6.40 2.48 -0.93
CA LEU A 155 6.57 3.87 -0.52
C LEU A 155 8.06 4.29 -0.57
N ALA A 156 8.29 5.59 -0.75
CA ALA A 156 9.63 6.16 -0.83
C ALA A 156 10.51 5.75 0.36
N ASP A 157 11.75 5.35 0.05
CA ASP A 157 12.80 4.95 1.02
C ASP A 157 12.48 3.74 1.90
N TYR A 158 11.34 3.08 1.69
CA TYR A 158 11.11 1.78 2.28
C TYR A 158 11.92 0.71 1.54
N VAL A 159 12.52 -0.20 2.31
CA VAL A 159 13.30 -1.31 1.77
C VAL A 159 12.35 -2.34 1.13
N PRO A 160 12.71 -2.94 -0.02
CA PRO A 160 12.01 -4.09 -0.61
C PRO A 160 11.77 -5.24 0.37
N THR A 161 10.84 -6.13 0.04
CA THR A 161 10.75 -7.42 0.74
C THR A 161 11.90 -8.36 0.35
N ASN A 162 12.04 -9.51 1.03
CA ASN A 162 13.06 -10.50 0.66
C ASN A 162 12.87 -11.10 -0.74
N LEU A 163 11.66 -11.01 -1.29
CA LEU A 163 11.30 -11.57 -2.60
C LEU A 163 11.40 -10.56 -3.75
N ALA A 164 11.68 -9.28 -3.47
CA ALA A 164 11.91 -8.29 -4.51
C ALA A 164 13.06 -8.71 -5.41
N ASN A 165 12.88 -8.60 -6.71
CA ASN A 165 13.91 -8.84 -7.70
C ASN A 165 14.67 -7.53 -7.97
N PRO A 166 15.96 -7.43 -7.56
CA PRO A 166 16.73 -6.20 -7.74
C PRO A 166 16.97 -5.83 -9.21
N ALA A 167 16.72 -6.74 -10.16
CA ALA A 167 16.83 -6.45 -11.59
C ALA A 167 15.84 -5.36 -12.08
N TYR A 168 14.79 -5.06 -11.30
CA TYR A 168 13.88 -3.95 -11.60
C TYR A 168 14.38 -2.59 -11.10
N PHE A 169 15.35 -2.55 -10.19
CA PHE A 169 15.92 -1.30 -9.71
C PHE A 169 16.79 -0.64 -10.77
N ASN A 170 16.82 0.69 -10.76
CA ASN A 170 17.53 1.49 -11.76
C ASN A 170 17.04 1.24 -13.20
N SER A 171 15.79 0.82 -13.35
CA SER A 171 15.12 0.69 -14.65
C SER A 171 14.26 1.91 -14.94
N GLY A 172 14.30 2.39 -16.19
CA GLY A 172 13.54 3.58 -16.60
C GLY A 172 13.97 4.82 -15.82
N GLN A 173 13.05 5.40 -15.05
CA GLN A 173 13.30 6.58 -14.21
C GLN A 173 13.59 6.24 -12.75
N ASP A 174 13.54 4.96 -12.37
CA ASP A 174 13.91 4.55 -11.02
C ASP A 174 15.39 4.85 -10.77
N ASP A 175 15.71 5.41 -9.61
CA ASP A 175 17.05 5.75 -9.15
C ASP A 175 17.25 5.20 -7.73
N THR A 176 16.90 3.92 -7.55
CA THR A 176 17.09 3.19 -6.30
C THR A 176 18.58 2.97 -6.03
N GLN A 177 19.08 3.53 -4.93
CA GLN A 177 20.47 3.45 -4.49
C GLN A 177 20.53 2.89 -3.05
N PRO A 178 20.55 1.54 -2.89
CA PRO A 178 20.54 0.88 -1.59
C PRO A 178 21.60 1.37 -0.60
N GLY A 179 22.81 1.64 -1.09
CA GLY A 179 23.92 2.13 -0.27
C GLY A 179 23.72 3.53 0.33
N GLN A 180 22.71 4.26 -0.13
CA GLN A 180 22.32 5.58 0.39
C GLN A 180 20.95 5.56 1.07
N GLY A 181 20.31 4.39 1.20
CA GLY A 181 18.95 4.27 1.73
C GLY A 181 17.87 4.86 0.81
N LYS A 182 18.21 5.17 -0.45
CA LYS A 182 17.27 5.71 -1.44
C LYS A 182 16.58 4.57 -2.17
N TYR A 183 15.26 4.47 -2.06
CA TYR A 183 14.47 3.44 -2.73
C TYR A 183 13.20 4.02 -3.35
N TYR A 184 12.82 3.48 -4.52
CA TYR A 184 11.54 3.76 -5.19
C TYR A 184 11.29 5.24 -5.47
N LYS A 185 12.36 5.94 -5.87
CA LYS A 185 12.34 7.37 -6.24
C LYS A 185 13.08 7.57 -7.55
N THR A 186 12.73 8.64 -8.24
CA THR A 186 13.50 9.14 -9.39
C THR A 186 14.78 9.87 -8.96
N SER A 187 15.63 10.21 -9.94
CA SER A 187 16.83 11.02 -9.70
C SER A 187 16.53 12.38 -9.07
N ASN A 188 15.34 12.94 -9.34
CA ASN A 188 14.87 14.20 -8.78
C ASN A 188 13.99 14.02 -7.52
N ASN A 189 14.10 12.86 -6.85
CA ASN A 189 13.39 12.50 -5.61
C ASN A 189 11.85 12.39 -5.72
N LEU A 190 11.28 12.37 -6.93
CA LEU A 190 9.85 12.07 -7.08
C LEU A 190 9.57 10.60 -6.69
N PRO A 191 8.61 10.34 -5.79
CA PRO A 191 8.31 8.98 -5.31
C PRO A 191 7.40 8.21 -6.27
N TRP A 192 7.55 6.88 -6.31
CA TRP A 192 6.62 6.01 -7.04
C TRP A 192 5.29 5.81 -6.31
N ALA A 193 5.28 5.94 -4.98
CA ALA A 193 4.08 5.81 -4.16
C ALA A 193 4.10 6.81 -2.99
N ILE A 194 2.91 7.27 -2.60
CA ILE A 194 2.67 8.17 -1.48
C ILE A 194 1.66 7.56 -0.52
N SER A 195 1.77 7.91 0.76
CA SER A 195 0.80 7.59 1.80
C SER A 195 0.52 8.86 2.59
N LEU A 196 -0.76 9.22 2.71
CA LEU A 196 -1.24 10.41 3.39
C LEU A 196 -2.13 10.01 4.56
N LEU A 197 -2.18 10.84 5.60
CA LEU A 197 -3.03 10.60 6.78
C LEU A 197 -4.52 10.85 6.50
N GLU A 198 -4.80 11.68 5.50
CA GLU A 198 -6.15 12.08 5.11
C GLU A 198 -6.55 11.40 3.80
N GLY A 199 -7.85 11.48 3.48
CA GLY A 199 -8.34 11.03 2.18
C GLY A 199 -7.65 11.79 1.04
N PHE A 200 -7.35 11.08 -0.05
CA PHE A 200 -6.71 11.65 -1.22
C PHE A 200 -7.64 11.65 -2.44
N ASP A 201 -7.86 12.83 -3.00
CA ASP A 201 -8.59 13.01 -4.26
C ASP A 201 -7.63 12.77 -5.43
N TYR A 202 -7.60 11.56 -5.95
CA TYR A 202 -6.62 11.18 -6.98
C TYR A 202 -6.94 11.81 -8.36
N PRO A 203 -5.92 12.05 -9.21
CA PRO A 203 -6.13 12.58 -10.55
C PRO A 203 -6.96 11.66 -11.43
N ILE A 204 -7.63 12.24 -12.44
CA ILE A 204 -8.23 11.47 -13.54
C ILE A 204 -7.17 10.73 -14.35
N GLU A 205 -7.59 9.66 -15.01
CA GLU A 205 -6.74 8.78 -15.82
C GLU A 205 -5.85 9.57 -16.80
N LYS A 206 -4.57 9.17 -16.90
CA LYS A 206 -3.51 9.80 -17.73
C LYS A 206 -3.10 11.23 -17.35
N VAL A 207 -3.68 11.82 -16.30
CA VAL A 207 -3.21 13.11 -15.79
C VAL A 207 -2.19 12.88 -14.68
N GLY A 208 -0.98 13.41 -14.88
CA GLY A 208 0.08 13.37 -13.88
C GLY A 208 -0.32 14.11 -12.60
N ILE A 209 0.11 13.57 -11.45
CA ILE A 209 -0.15 14.19 -10.15
C ILE A 209 0.46 15.61 -10.06
N ASP A 210 1.57 15.86 -10.74
CA ASP A 210 2.21 17.19 -10.87
C ASP A 210 1.38 18.19 -11.68
N LYS A 211 0.40 17.72 -12.46
CA LYS A 211 -0.54 18.57 -13.18
C LYS A 211 -1.82 18.83 -12.42
N ALA A 212 -2.22 17.88 -11.56
CA ALA A 212 -3.38 18.00 -10.70
C ALA A 212 -3.06 18.79 -9.42
N TYR A 213 -1.89 18.57 -8.84
CA TYR A 213 -1.39 19.21 -7.63
C TYR A 213 -0.12 20.00 -7.93
N LEU A 214 -0.26 21.33 -7.89
CA LEU A 214 0.67 22.29 -8.48
C LEU A 214 1.97 22.44 -7.69
N HIS A 215 1.98 22.00 -6.42
CA HIS A 215 3.16 22.02 -5.54
C HIS A 215 3.73 20.63 -5.23
N PHE A 216 3.24 19.59 -5.89
CA PHE A 216 3.69 18.21 -5.64
C PHE A 216 5.19 18.02 -5.91
N VAL A 217 5.73 18.65 -6.97
CA VAL A 217 7.14 18.49 -7.36
C VAL A 217 8.06 19.17 -6.35
N GLU A 218 7.73 20.39 -5.90
CA GLU A 218 8.48 21.11 -4.88
C GLU A 218 8.45 20.36 -3.54
N TRP A 219 7.29 19.83 -3.16
CA TRP A 219 7.17 18.97 -1.99
C TRP A 219 8.05 17.72 -2.09
N ALA A 220 7.94 16.96 -3.17
CA ALA A 220 8.67 15.71 -3.32
C ALA A 220 10.20 15.93 -3.41
N SER A 221 10.64 16.91 -4.20
CA SER A 221 12.07 17.20 -4.40
C SER A 221 12.76 17.75 -3.15
N SER A 222 12.01 18.41 -2.26
CA SER A 222 12.50 18.90 -0.96
C SER A 222 12.40 17.86 0.17
N ASN A 223 12.05 16.61 -0.12
CA ASN A 223 11.75 15.58 0.89
C ASN A 223 10.67 16.01 1.89
N GLY A 224 9.69 16.77 1.43
CA GLY A 224 8.53 17.20 2.22
C GLY A 224 8.75 18.43 3.09
N GLU A 225 9.90 19.10 2.99
CA GLU A 225 10.17 20.35 3.74
C GLU A 225 9.36 21.54 3.18
N LEU A 226 9.22 21.61 1.86
CA LEU A 226 8.41 22.64 1.20
C LEU A 226 7.00 22.11 0.93
N TYR A 227 6.01 22.99 1.06
CA TYR A 227 4.59 22.68 0.80
C TYR A 227 4.11 21.38 1.47
N PRO A 228 4.25 21.22 2.81
CA PRO A 228 3.78 20.01 3.50
C PRO A 228 2.27 19.74 3.31
N ASN A 229 1.51 20.80 3.00
CA ASN A 229 0.08 20.79 2.66
C ASN A 229 -0.19 20.69 1.13
N TRP A 230 0.77 20.25 0.31
CA TRP A 230 0.64 20.21 -1.17
C TRP A 230 -0.63 19.50 -1.67
N SER A 231 -1.15 18.55 -0.91
CA SER A 231 -2.33 17.74 -1.26
C SER A 231 -3.67 18.35 -0.82
N GLU A 232 -3.66 19.46 -0.08
CA GLU A 232 -4.86 20.12 0.40
C GLU A 232 -5.59 20.90 -0.72
N ASN A 233 -6.88 21.20 -0.51
CA ASN A 233 -7.70 21.97 -1.45
C ASN A 233 -7.57 23.49 -1.22
N ASP A 234 -6.35 23.96 -1.07
CA ASP A 234 -6.07 25.38 -0.92
C ASP A 234 -6.06 26.10 -2.28
N GLU A 235 -6.37 27.39 -2.27
CA GLU A 235 -6.33 28.21 -3.48
C GLU A 235 -4.91 28.20 -4.07
N GLY A 236 -4.79 27.80 -5.35
CA GLY A 236 -3.51 27.70 -6.05
C GLY A 236 -2.75 26.39 -5.85
N TYR A 237 -3.25 25.44 -5.06
CA TYR A 237 -2.57 24.16 -4.79
C TYR A 237 -2.96 23.05 -5.75
N ARG A 238 -4.16 23.11 -6.32
CA ARG A 238 -4.66 22.06 -7.21
C ARG A 238 -5.55 22.59 -8.33
N ASP A 239 -5.52 21.88 -9.45
CA ASP A 239 -6.44 22.06 -10.58
C ASP A 239 -7.58 21.04 -10.46
N ASN A 240 -8.71 21.50 -9.91
CA ASN A 240 -9.88 20.67 -9.67
C ASN A 240 -10.47 20.02 -10.94
N THR A 241 -10.16 20.53 -12.14
CA THR A 241 -10.64 19.92 -13.40
C THR A 241 -9.93 18.61 -13.74
N LYS A 242 -8.81 18.32 -13.07
CA LYS A 242 -7.98 17.13 -13.25
C LYS A 242 -8.18 16.09 -12.15
N ILE A 243 -9.07 16.35 -11.20
CA ILE A 243 -9.34 15.47 -10.07
C ILE A 243 -10.50 14.54 -10.40
N TYR A 244 -10.38 13.27 -10.04
CA TYR A 244 -11.49 12.33 -10.14
C TYR A 244 -12.42 12.52 -8.96
N TYR A 245 -13.68 12.86 -9.25
CA TYR A 245 -14.75 12.87 -8.26
C TYR A 245 -15.71 11.72 -8.56
N PRO A 246 -15.90 10.76 -7.63
CA PRO A 246 -16.91 9.73 -7.81
C PRO A 246 -18.29 10.39 -7.90
N PRO A 247 -19.25 9.81 -8.65
CA PRO A 247 -20.61 10.30 -8.65
C PRO A 247 -21.11 10.41 -7.21
N SER A 248 -21.67 11.56 -6.84
CA SER A 248 -22.28 11.75 -5.52
C SER A 248 -23.24 10.59 -5.25
N ALA A 249 -23.05 9.89 -4.12
CA ALA A 249 -23.99 8.86 -3.67
C ALA A 249 -25.39 9.48 -3.68
N LYS A 250 -26.25 9.00 -4.58
CA LYS A 250 -27.67 9.36 -4.59
C LYS A 250 -28.39 8.61 -3.49
#